data_AF-A0AAU8CWJ8-F1
#
_entry.id   AF-A0AAU8CWJ8-F1
#
_cell.length_a   1.000
_cell.length_b   1.000
_cell.length_c   1.000
_cell.angle_alpha   90.00
_cell.angle_beta   90.00
_cell.angle_gamma   90.00
#
_symmetry.space_group_name_H-M   'P 1'
#
loop_
_entity.id
_entity.type
_entity.pdbx_description
1 polymer ?
#
loop_
_entity_poly.entity_id
_entity_poly.type
_entity_poly.pdbx_seq_one_letter_code
_entity_poly.pdbx_strand_id
1 'polypeptide(L)'
;MAERATVRWLVRITPVVGRTVDDLLKLPLSLDVWEREASAVVAAASEQTIAEIERRHVASVERLRTIANLESGAPDRRDGKPAGP
;
A
#
# COMPACT_ATOMS: atom_id res chain seq x y z
N MET A 1 11.95 -24.97 -1.54
CA MET A 1 12.19 -23.76 -2.35
C MET A 1 12.04 -22.59 -1.41
N ALA A 2 13.03 -21.71 -1.28
CA ALA A 2 12.91 -20.54 -0.44
C ALA A 2 11.78 -19.66 -1.00
N GLU A 3 10.67 -19.58 -0.28
CA GLU A 3 9.70 -18.52 -0.43
C GLU A 3 10.51 -17.23 -0.32
N ARG A 4 10.90 -16.63 -1.45
CA ARG A 4 11.62 -15.36 -1.45
C ARG A 4 10.69 -14.45 -0.69
N ALA A 5 11.07 -14.07 0.53
CA ALA A 5 10.27 -13.24 1.41
C ALA A 5 9.92 -11.98 0.60
N THR A 6 8.75 -12.01 -0.02
CA THR A 6 8.36 -11.02 -0.99
C THR A 6 7.97 -9.86 -0.12
N VAL A 7 8.81 -8.83 -0.10
CA VAL A 7 8.61 -7.66 0.76
C VAL A 7 7.21 -7.13 0.48
N ARG A 8 6.30 -7.35 1.43
CA ARG A 8 4.94 -6.85 1.35
C ARG A 8 4.92 -5.44 1.91
N TRP A 9 4.47 -4.51 1.09
CA TRP A 9 4.27 -3.13 1.46
C TRP A 9 2.81 -2.94 1.83
N LEU A 10 2.58 -2.32 2.98
CA LEU A 10 1.31 -1.71 3.31
C LEU A 10 1.20 -0.43 2.49
N VAL A 11 0.24 -0.41 1.58
CA VAL A 11 -0.01 0.72 0.69
C VAL A 11 -1.43 1.21 0.87
N ARG A 12 -1.60 2.53 0.81
CA ARG A 12 -2.90 3.16 0.66
C ARG A 12 -3.14 3.41 -0.82
N ILE A 13 -4.21 2.81 -1.32
CA ILE A 13 -4.59 2.85 -2.73
C ILE A 13 -5.82 3.75 -2.83
N THR A 14 -5.67 4.85 -3.56
CA THR A 14 -6.75 5.81 -3.82
C THR A 14 -7.16 5.69 -5.28
N PRO A 15 -8.40 5.27 -5.59
CA PRO A 15 -8.87 5.23 -6.97
C PRO A 15 -8.73 6.59 -7.65
N VAL A 16 -8.39 6.59 -8.94
CA VAL A 16 -8.38 7.83 -9.73
C VAL A 16 -9.79 8.42 -9.83
N VAL A 17 -9.88 9.74 -10.04
CA VAL A 17 -11.17 10.45 -10.17
C VAL A 17 -12.08 9.73 -11.17
N GLY A 18 -13.30 9.41 -10.74
CA GLY A 18 -14.30 8.68 -11.54
C GLY A 18 -14.28 7.15 -11.37
N ARG A 19 -13.33 6.59 -10.62
CA ARG A 19 -13.31 5.17 -10.20
C ARG A 19 -13.67 5.07 -8.72
N THR A 20 -14.25 3.94 -8.34
CA THR A 20 -14.58 3.64 -6.94
C THR A 20 -13.65 2.56 -6.39
N VAL A 21 -13.59 2.44 -5.06
CA VAL A 21 -12.87 1.33 -4.41
C VAL A 21 -13.40 -0.03 -4.88
N ASP A 22 -14.70 -0.16 -5.12
CA ASP A 22 -15.31 -1.39 -5.63
C ASP A 22 -14.79 -1.77 -7.02
N ASP A 23 -14.55 -0.79 -7.89
CA ASP A 23 -13.98 -1.01 -9.21
C ASP A 23 -12.52 -1.48 -9.13
N LEU A 24 -11.74 -0.98 -8.16
CA LEU A 24 -10.40 -1.50 -7.87
C LEU A 24 -10.43 -2.94 -7.37
N LEU A 25 -11.38 -3.29 -6.51
CA LEU A 25 -11.52 -4.64 -5.96
C LEU A 25 -12.00 -5.67 -7.00
N LYS A 26 -12.63 -5.22 -8.08
CA LYS A 26 -12.99 -6.06 -9.24
C LYS A 26 -11.79 -6.41 -10.11
N LEU A 27 -10.68 -5.67 -10.00
CA LEU A 27 -9.47 -6.00 -10.74
C LEU A 27 -8.80 -7.23 -10.11
N PRO A 28 -8.25 -8.15 -10.91
CA PRO A 28 -7.54 -9.33 -10.41
C PRO A 28 -6.13 -8.96 -9.92
N LEU A 29 -6.04 -7.94 -9.07
CA LEU A 29 -4.81 -7.53 -8.42
C LEU A 29 -4.69 -8.34 -7.14
N SER A 30 -3.56 -9.01 -6.94
CA SER A 30 -3.26 -9.75 -5.71
C SER A 30 -3.03 -8.79 -4.53
N LEU A 31 -4.11 -8.14 -4.10
CA LEU A 31 -4.17 -7.19 -2.99
C LEU A 31 -4.74 -7.87 -1.77
N ASP A 32 -3.99 -7.83 -0.68
CA ASP A 32 -4.47 -8.30 0.61
C ASP A 32 -5.11 -7.10 1.33
N VAL A 33 -6.43 -6.98 1.27
CA VAL A 33 -7.13 -5.79 1.79
C VAL A 33 -7.14 -5.83 3.31
N TRP A 34 -6.59 -4.77 3.91
CA TRP A 34 -6.49 -4.60 5.35
C TRP A 34 -7.60 -3.72 5.90
N GLU A 35 -7.79 -2.55 5.28
CA GLU A 35 -8.80 -1.59 5.68
C GLU A 35 -9.44 -0.99 4.43
N ARG A 36 -10.76 -0.86 4.47
CA ARG A 36 -11.52 -0.18 3.42
C ARG A 36 -12.02 1.14 3.96
N GLU A 37 -11.74 2.21 3.24
CA GLU A 37 -12.33 3.52 3.46
C GLU A 37 -13.32 3.84 2.34
N ALA A 38 -14.13 4.88 2.52
CA ALA A 38 -15.09 5.29 1.49
C ALA A 38 -14.40 5.75 0.18
N SER A 39 -13.20 6.33 0.30
CA SER A 39 -12.47 6.94 -0.80
C SER A 39 -11.10 6.31 -1.07
N ALA A 40 -10.69 5.32 -0.28
CA ALA A 40 -9.38 4.66 -0.39
C ALA A 40 -9.43 3.24 0.18
N VAL A 41 -8.44 2.43 -0.13
CA VAL A 41 -8.27 1.10 0.46
C VAL A 41 -6.82 0.92 0.89
N VAL A 42 -6.61 0.50 2.13
CA VAL A 42 -5.30 0.10 2.63
C VAL A 42 -5.17 -1.40 2.38
N ALA A 43 -4.12 -1.78 1.66
CA ALA A 43 -3.87 -3.16 1.31
C ALA A 43 -2.37 -3.49 1.41
N ALA A 44 -2.07 -4.75 1.72
CA ALA A 44 -0.74 -5.28 1.53
C ALA A 44 -0.57 -5.69 0.07
N ALA A 45 0.49 -5.18 -0.56
CA ALA A 45 0.81 -5.46 -1.94
C ALA A 45 2.31 -5.75 -2.08
N SER A 46 2.64 -6.63 -3.02
CA SER A 46 4.02 -6.82 -3.46
C SER A 46 4.45 -5.66 -4.35
N GLU A 47 5.76 -5.40 -4.45
CA GLU A 47 6.28 -4.35 -5.36
C GLU A 47 5.82 -4.54 -6.81
N GLN A 48 5.69 -5.79 -7.27
CA GLN A 48 5.16 -6.10 -8.61
C GLN A 48 3.70 -5.64 -8.77
N THR A 49 2.86 -5.88 -7.77
CA THR A 49 1.45 -5.45 -7.77
C THR A 49 1.35 -3.93 -7.76
N ILE A 50 2.19 -3.26 -6.97
CA ILE A 50 2.24 -1.79 -6.92
C ILE A 50 2.66 -1.23 -8.28
N ALA A 51 3.72 -1.77 -8.88
CA ALA A 51 4.19 -1.37 -10.19
C ALA A 51 3.13 -1.60 -11.28
N GLU A 52 2.33 -2.66 -11.17
CA GLU A 52 1.21 -2.90 -12.08
C GLU A 52 0.09 -1.86 -11.92
N ILE A 53 -0.26 -1.49 -10.68
CA ILE A 53 -1.27 -0.45 -10.41
C ILE A 53 -0.81 0.90 -10.96
N GLU A 54 0.44 1.28 -10.68
CA GLU A 54 1.05 2.51 -11.20
C GLU A 54 1.09 2.49 -12.73
N ARG A 55 1.50 1.38 -13.35
CA ARG A 55 1.55 1.22 -14.80
C ARG A 55 0.18 1.33 -15.47
N ARG A 56 -0.87 0.79 -14.84
CA ARG A 56 -2.24 0.85 -15.37
C ARG A 56 -2.93 2.20 -15.11
N HIS A 57 -2.33 3.07 -14.29
CA HIS A 57 -2.91 4.37 -13.92
C HIS A 57 -4.36 4.27 -13.38
N VAL A 58 -4.70 3.15 -12.73
CA VAL A 58 -6.06 2.89 -12.20
C VAL A 58 -6.27 3.45 -10.79
N ALA A 59 -5.18 3.67 -10.06
CA ALA A 59 -5.19 4.27 -8.73
C ALA A 59 -3.85 4.92 -8.42
N SER A 60 -3.88 5.90 -7.53
CA SER A 60 -2.69 6.40 -6.85
C SER A 60 -2.31 5.46 -5.71
N VAL A 61 -1.02 5.14 -5.60
CA VAL A 61 -0.50 4.28 -4.54
C VAL A 61 0.42 5.10 -3.64
N GLU A 62 0.06 5.16 -2.36
CA GLU A 62 0.87 5.76 -1.31
C GLU A 62 1.49 4.64 -0.47
N ARG A 63 2.82 4.56 -0.46
CA ARG A 63 3.58 3.53 0.29
C ARG A 63 3.70 3.98 1.74
N LEU A 64 3.03 3.29 2.66
CA LEU A 64 3.05 3.63 4.08
C LEU A 64 4.27 3.02 4.76
N ARG A 65 4.38 1.69 4.76
CA ARG A 65 5.45 0.93 5.44
C ARG A 65 5.45 -0.53 5.02
N THR A 66 6.53 -1.26 5.27
CA THR A 66 6.57 -2.72 5.05
C THR A 66 5.87 -3.46 6.18
N ILE A 67 5.22 -4.59 5.88
CA ILE A 67 4.49 -5.39 6.88
C ILE A 67 5.43 -5.95 7.95
N ALA A 68 6.66 -6.32 7.57
CA ALA A 68 7.69 -6.76 8.52
C ALA A 68 8.00 -5.72 9.62
N ASN A 69 7.82 -4.42 9.32
CA ASN A 69 8.02 -3.34 10.29
C ASN A 69 6.81 -3.18 11.24
N LEU A 70 5.60 -3.51 10.77
CA LEU A 70 4.40 -3.51 11.61
C LEU A 70 4.46 -4.59 12.69
N GLU A 71 4.85 -5.82 12.32
CA GLU A 71 4.99 -6.93 13.26
C GLU A 71 6.12 -6.70 14.28
N SER A 72 7.11 -5.89 13.92
CA SER A 72 8.22 -5.54 14.80
C SER A 72 7.90 -4.42 15.80
N GLY A 73 6.70 -3.81 15.75
CA GLY A 73 6.25 -2.85 16.77
C GLY A 73 7.12 -1.60 16.93
N ALA A 74 8.01 -1.31 15.98
CA ALA A 74 8.84 -0.12 16.02
C ALA A 74 8.12 1.02 15.29
N PRO A 75 7.69 2.10 15.97
CA PRO A 75 7.26 3.30 15.26
C PRO A 75 8.44 3.81 14.44
N ASP A 76 8.32 3.75 13.11
CA ASP A 76 9.22 4.42 12.17
C ASP A 76 9.10 5.93 12.46
N ARG A 77 10.01 6.43 13.30
CA ARG A 77 10.20 7.85 13.58
C ARG A 77 10.77 8.51 12.32
N ARG A 78 9.94 8.65 11.30
CA ARG A 78 10.15 9.56 10.17
C ARG A 78 9.01 10.56 10.13
N ASP A 79 8.79 11.23 11.25
CA ASP A 79 8.27 12.58 11.24
C ASP A 79 8.90 13.35 12.41
N GLY A 80 9.36 14.57 12.16
CA GLY A 80 9.99 15.43 13.16
C GLY A 80 11.46 15.77 12.88
N LYS A 81 11.66 16.72 11.97
CA LYS A 81 12.88 17.53 11.84
C LYS A 81 13.41 18.00 13.21
N PRO A 82 14.73 17.93 13.51
CA PRO A 82 15.27 18.61 14.68
C PRO A 82 15.34 20.11 14.35
N ALA A 83 14.36 20.88 14.83
CA ALA A 83 14.57 22.31 15.02
C ALA A 83 15.38 22.45 16.32
N GLY A 84 16.62 22.88 16.17
CA GLY A 84 17.61 23.05 17.24
C GLY A 84 17.26 24.17 18.23
N PRO A 85 18.12 24.35 19.25
CA PRO A 85 17.87 25.18 20.44
C PRO A 85 17.73 26.67 20.15
#